data_AF-A0A3M1UKH5-F1
#
_entry.id   AF-A0A3M1UKH5-F1
#
_cell.length_a   1.000
_cell.length_b   1.000
_cell.length_c   1.000
_cell.angle_alpha   90.00
_cell.angle_beta   90.00
_cell.angle_gamma   90.00
#
_symmetry.space_group_name_H-M   'P 1'
#
loop_
_entity.id
_entity.type
_entity.pdbx_description
1 polymer ?
#
loop_
_entity_poly.entity_id
_entity_poly.type
_entity_poly.pdbx_seq_one_letter_code
_entity_poly.pdbx_strand_id
1 'polypeptide(L)'
;MTTFWILAAGLMFLVVALLAVPLLRGGRRSGEITADQRAQDIAIARERLEELRRAHQAGELSDEAYEDARAEIEVELLEDTEGGAVRPYTSGGRWLLPVLVLGLPALAVGLYLKLGTPSAIVGQAPTPAAAPRGAHDLESLVAKLAERMRRQPDDPRGWLLLGRSYMTLGRYPEAVQAFRKLRALVGDRPGVLVPLADALAMTRGGRLDGEPFTLLQKAYAQAPNDPTALWLLGMAWMQRGDATRALEFWYRLRPKLAGDPRDAAELGQLIARAEARLKAEGKPLPKVPEAALAASEKGTPSGESKDKGASGGAVRVHVELDPALADAVSPGDTLFVYAKAWQGPPMPLAVYRGKASSLPLEVTLDDSMAMMPAMRISRFDALRIEARISHSGNAIAQPGDLIASAGPVKPGSRVRLRIDHRKE
;
A
#
# COMPACT_ATOMS: atom_id res chain seq x y z
N MET A 1 -2.79 10.77 28.97
CA MET A 1 -1.43 11.20 28.58
C MET A 1 -0.37 10.55 29.44
N THR A 2 -0.50 10.59 30.77
CA THR A 2 0.37 9.88 31.72
C THR A 2 0.30 8.36 31.59
N THR A 3 -0.86 7.79 31.28
CA THR A 3 -1.10 6.34 31.18
C THR A 3 -0.23 5.64 30.12
N PHE A 4 -0.04 6.23 28.94
CA PHE A 4 0.81 5.65 27.89
C PHE A 4 2.28 5.61 28.34
N TRP A 5 2.79 6.72 28.88
CA TRP A 5 4.17 6.81 29.36
C TRP A 5 4.42 5.88 30.55
N ILE A 6 3.43 5.71 31.44
CA ILE A 6 3.49 4.76 32.56
C ILE A 6 3.54 3.31 32.04
N LEU A 7 2.71 2.95 31.06
CA LEU A 7 2.71 1.60 30.46
C LEU A 7 4.01 1.32 29.70
N ALA A 8 4.49 2.28 28.91
CA ALA A 8 5.75 2.16 28.16
C ALA A 8 6.96 2.05 29.09
N ALA A 9 7.03 2.88 30.13
CA ALA A 9 8.09 2.81 31.14
C ALA A 9 8.04 1.49 31.93
N GLY A 10 6.83 1.02 32.27
CA GLY A 10 6.64 -0.26 32.96
C GLY A 10 7.11 -1.46 32.14
N LEU A 11 6.75 -1.50 30.85
CA LEU A 11 7.20 -2.55 29.93
C LEU A 11 8.73 -2.54 29.75
N MET A 12 9.31 -1.35 29.63
CA MET A 12 10.77 -1.18 29.51
C MET A 12 11.50 -1.65 30.78
N PHE A 13 11.00 -1.30 31.96
CA PHE A 13 11.55 -1.74 33.23
C PHE A 13 11.49 -3.27 33.38
N LEU A 14 10.39 -3.90 32.98
CA LEU A 14 10.23 -5.35 32.99
C LEU A 14 11.29 -6.06 32.14
N VAL A 15 11.52 -5.56 30.92
CA VAL A 15 12.52 -6.11 29.98
C VAL A 15 13.93 -5.96 30.56
N VAL A 16 14.27 -4.80 31.11
CA VAL A 16 15.57 -4.56 31.75
C VAL A 16 15.75 -5.45 32.98
N ALA A 17 14.72 -5.63 33.80
CA ALA A 17 14.77 -6.49 34.98
C ALA A 17 14.99 -7.97 34.60
N LEU A 18 14.27 -8.47 33.59
CA LEU A 18 14.44 -9.84 33.09
C LEU A 18 15.86 -10.11 32.57
N LEU A 19 16.49 -9.12 31.92
CA LEU A 19 17.85 -9.24 31.40
C LEU A 19 18.93 -9.03 32.46
N ALA A 20 18.69 -8.17 33.46
CA ALA A 20 19.65 -7.87 34.52
C ALA A 20 19.75 -8.98 35.57
N VAL A 21 18.66 -9.69 35.88
CA VAL A 21 18.62 -10.78 36.87
C VAL A 21 19.61 -11.93 36.59
N PRO A 22 19.71 -12.51 35.38
CA PRO A 22 20.71 -13.54 35.11
C PRO A 22 22.15 -13.00 35.19
N LEU A 23 22.36 -11.75 34.80
CA LEU A 23 23.67 -11.09 34.82
C LEU A 23 24.17 -10.79 36.25
N LEU A 24 23.25 -10.49 37.16
CA LEU A 24 23.54 -10.28 38.58
C LEU A 24 23.69 -11.58 39.37
N ARG A 25 23.04 -12.68 38.92
CA ARG A 25 23.11 -14.00 39.56
C ARG A 25 24.33 -14.82 39.14
N GLY A 26 25.00 -14.48 38.03
CA GLY A 26 26.16 -15.20 37.48
C GLY A 26 27.47 -15.12 38.27
N GLY A 27 27.51 -14.46 39.43
CA GLY A 27 28.75 -14.27 40.20
C GLY A 27 28.99 -15.22 41.38
N ARG A 28 28.00 -16.01 41.81
CA ARG A 28 28.13 -16.87 43.01
C ARG A 28 28.26 -18.36 42.73
N ARG A 29 27.59 -18.90 41.70
CA ARG A 29 27.60 -20.35 41.41
C ARG A 29 28.92 -20.87 40.85
N SER A 30 29.67 -20.06 40.11
CA SER A 30 30.93 -20.50 39.52
C SER A 30 32.04 -20.73 40.56
N GLY A 31 32.05 -19.97 41.66
CA GLY A 31 33.06 -20.11 42.71
C GLY A 31 32.88 -21.38 43.56
N GLU A 32 31.64 -21.73 43.91
CA GLU A 32 31.32 -22.96 44.66
C GLU A 32 31.67 -24.22 43.88
N ILE A 33 31.36 -24.28 42.58
CA ILE A 33 31.61 -25.48 41.75
C ILE A 33 33.12 -25.79 41.65
N THR A 34 33.97 -24.78 41.46
CA THR A 34 35.44 -24.99 41.41
C THR A 34 36.04 -25.37 42.77
N ALA A 35 35.50 -24.87 43.88
CA ALA A 35 36.00 -25.21 45.21
C ALA A 35 35.64 -26.67 45.57
N ASP A 36 34.43 -27.11 45.19
CA ASP A 36 33.94 -28.46 45.42
C ASP A 36 34.66 -29.49 44.55
N GLN A 37 34.98 -29.14 43.29
CA GLN A 37 35.78 -29.98 42.38
C GLN A 37 37.21 -30.18 42.88
N ARG A 38 37.92 -29.10 43.26
CA ARG A 38 39.28 -29.22 43.82
C ARG A 38 39.33 -30.07 45.09
N ALA A 39 38.31 -29.97 45.93
CA ALA A 39 38.21 -30.79 47.13
C ALA A 39 38.04 -32.29 46.80
N GLN A 40 37.29 -32.61 45.73
CA GLN A 40 37.14 -33.98 45.23
C GLN A 40 38.43 -34.52 44.61
N ASP A 41 39.09 -33.73 43.76
CA ASP A 41 40.32 -34.16 43.06
C ASP A 41 41.46 -34.46 44.07
N ILE A 42 41.62 -33.60 45.08
CA ILE A 42 42.57 -33.82 46.19
C ILE A 42 42.21 -35.08 47.00
N ALA A 43 40.92 -35.35 47.22
CA ALA A 43 40.50 -36.54 47.97
C ALA A 43 40.82 -37.84 47.20
N ILE A 44 40.58 -37.85 45.89
CA ILE A 44 40.87 -39.00 45.01
C ILE A 44 42.38 -39.26 44.94
N ALA A 45 43.20 -38.22 44.80
CA ALA A 45 44.65 -38.38 44.77
C ALA A 45 45.21 -38.95 46.08
N ARG A 46 44.65 -38.54 47.23
CA ARG A 46 45.02 -39.11 48.54
C ARG A 46 44.68 -40.59 48.65
N GLU A 47 43.51 -40.99 48.18
CA GLU A 47 43.10 -42.39 48.19
C GLU A 47 44.04 -43.24 47.33
N ARG A 48 44.42 -42.77 46.14
CA ARG A 48 45.40 -43.44 45.27
C ARG A 48 46.77 -43.59 45.91
N LEU A 49 47.26 -42.57 46.60
CA LEU A 49 48.53 -42.64 47.33
C LEU A 49 48.50 -43.65 48.48
N GLU A 50 47.36 -43.74 49.18
CA GLU A 50 47.18 -44.74 50.24
C GLU A 50 47.08 -46.17 49.69
N GLU A 51 46.45 -46.36 48.53
CA GLU A 51 46.46 -47.65 47.83
C GLU A 51 47.87 -48.05 47.36
N LEU A 52 48.60 -47.11 46.75
CA LEU A 52 49.98 -47.34 46.30
C LEU A 52 50.89 -47.70 47.48
N ARG A 53 50.72 -47.03 48.62
CA ARG A 53 51.47 -47.32 49.85
C ARG A 53 51.13 -48.70 50.41
N ARG A 54 49.86 -49.12 50.36
CA ARG A 54 49.44 -50.46 50.78
C ARG A 54 50.05 -51.56 49.89
N ALA A 55 50.06 -51.35 48.57
CA ALA A 55 50.68 -52.28 47.61
C ALA A 55 52.19 -52.42 47.84
N HIS A 56 52.88 -51.30 48.12
CA HIS A 56 54.30 -51.31 48.49
C HIS A 56 54.56 -52.06 49.80
N GLN A 57 53.76 -51.80 50.84
CA GLN A 57 53.88 -52.51 52.12
C GLN A 57 53.56 -54.02 52.02
N ALA A 58 52.69 -54.40 51.09
CA ALA A 58 52.40 -55.79 50.76
C ALA A 58 53.52 -56.48 49.97
N GLY A 59 54.54 -55.73 49.53
CA GLY A 59 55.67 -56.22 48.74
C GLY A 59 55.35 -56.42 47.26
N GLU A 60 54.21 -55.90 46.78
CA GLU A 60 53.80 -56.02 45.38
C GLU A 60 54.51 -54.98 44.48
N LEU A 61 54.98 -53.88 45.06
CA LEU A 61 55.77 -52.85 44.38
C LEU A 61 57.18 -52.74 44.99
N SER A 62 58.21 -52.60 44.15
CA SER A 62 59.57 -52.26 44.57
C SER A 62 59.68 -50.79 45.00
N ASP A 63 60.68 -50.46 45.82
CA ASP A 63 60.94 -49.08 46.30
C ASP A 63 61.05 -48.05 45.16
N GLU A 64 61.78 -48.36 44.08
CA GLU A 64 61.92 -47.46 42.92
C GLU A 64 60.57 -47.21 42.21
N ALA A 65 59.82 -48.29 41.91
CA ALA A 65 58.51 -48.19 41.27
C ALA A 65 57.48 -47.43 42.14
N TYR A 66 57.58 -47.51 43.46
CA TYR A 66 56.72 -46.76 44.38
C TYR A 66 57.03 -45.27 44.35
N GLU A 67 58.31 -44.88 44.41
CA GLU A 67 58.69 -43.46 44.37
C GLU A 67 58.40 -42.82 43.01
N ASP A 68 58.60 -43.54 41.90
CA ASP A 68 58.24 -43.04 40.56
C ASP A 68 56.73 -42.80 40.41
N ALA A 69 55.91 -43.80 40.78
CA ALA A 69 54.46 -43.67 40.69
C ALA A 69 53.90 -42.60 41.66
N ARG A 70 54.53 -42.45 42.83
CA ARG A 70 54.18 -41.39 43.77
C ARG A 70 54.52 -40.01 43.23
N ALA A 71 55.70 -39.85 42.63
CA ALA A 71 56.13 -38.59 42.04
C ALA A 71 55.21 -38.17 40.88
N GLU A 72 54.74 -39.11 40.07
CA GLU A 72 53.79 -38.84 38.99
C GLU A 72 52.45 -38.30 39.52
N ILE A 73 51.90 -38.93 40.57
CA ILE A 73 50.65 -38.46 41.23
C ILE A 73 50.84 -37.08 41.89
N GLU A 74 52.01 -36.83 42.51
CA GLU A 74 52.31 -35.54 43.12
C GLU A 74 52.46 -34.43 42.05
N VAL A 75 53.01 -34.74 40.87
CA VAL A 75 53.09 -33.82 39.73
C VAL A 75 51.71 -33.56 39.13
N GLU A 76 50.87 -34.58 38.92
CA GLU A 76 49.48 -34.43 38.45
C GLU A 76 48.67 -33.55 39.42
N LEU A 77 48.82 -33.77 40.73
CA LEU A 77 48.17 -32.96 41.77
C LEU A 77 48.69 -31.52 41.78
N LEU A 78 49.99 -31.29 41.55
CA LEU A 78 50.58 -29.97 41.41
C LEU A 78 50.06 -29.25 40.16
N GLU A 79 49.92 -29.93 39.02
CA GLU A 79 49.34 -29.34 37.81
C GLU A 79 47.86 -28.96 38.01
N ASP A 80 47.06 -29.81 38.65
CA ASP A 80 45.65 -29.54 38.93
C ASP A 80 45.43 -28.47 40.02
N THR A 81 46.39 -28.30 40.93
CA THR A 81 46.32 -27.26 41.99
C THR A 81 46.96 -25.92 41.58
N GLU A 82 48.05 -25.91 40.82
CA GLU A 82 48.72 -24.71 40.29
C GLU A 82 48.10 -24.19 38.98
N GLY A 83 47.44 -25.06 38.19
CA GLY A 83 46.56 -24.68 37.06
C GLY A 83 45.37 -23.81 37.47
N GLY A 84 45.18 -23.63 38.78
CA GLY A 84 44.21 -22.75 39.42
C GLY A 84 44.54 -21.25 39.44
N ALA A 85 45.56 -20.77 38.71
CA ALA A 85 45.64 -19.35 38.34
C ALA A 85 44.59 -19.04 37.26
N VAL A 86 43.32 -19.12 37.65
CA VAL A 86 42.21 -18.51 36.92
C VAL A 86 42.60 -17.04 36.80
N ARG A 87 43.10 -16.62 35.63
CA ARG A 87 43.11 -15.20 35.26
C ARG A 87 41.71 -14.74 35.62
N PRO A 88 41.52 -13.76 36.53
CA PRO A 88 40.18 -13.31 36.82
C PRO A 88 39.61 -12.96 35.47
N TYR A 89 38.56 -13.68 35.04
CA TYR A 89 37.75 -13.20 33.96
C TYR A 89 37.22 -11.90 34.53
N THR A 90 37.92 -10.80 34.25
CA THR A 90 37.50 -9.47 34.68
C THR A 90 36.04 -9.43 34.29
N SER A 91 35.19 -9.00 35.22
CA SER A 91 33.74 -9.01 35.07
C SER A 91 33.31 -8.06 33.94
N GLY A 92 33.69 -8.38 32.71
CA GLY A 92 33.52 -7.62 31.48
C GLY A 92 32.10 -7.69 30.94
N GLY A 93 31.19 -8.35 31.66
CA GLY A 93 29.75 -8.21 31.46
C GLY A 93 29.14 -7.06 32.26
N ARG A 94 29.81 -6.53 33.29
CA ARG A 94 29.23 -5.49 34.16
C ARG A 94 29.25 -4.10 33.55
N TRP A 95 30.15 -3.81 32.59
CA TRP A 95 30.06 -2.55 31.82
C TRP A 95 28.94 -2.59 30.78
N LEU A 96 28.45 -3.78 30.41
CA LEU A 96 27.27 -3.91 29.55
C LEU A 96 25.98 -3.53 30.29
N LEU A 97 25.97 -3.55 31.63
CA LEU A 97 24.82 -3.14 32.44
C LEU A 97 24.44 -1.66 32.21
N PRO A 98 25.34 -0.66 32.33
CA PRO A 98 24.98 0.72 31.99
C PRO A 98 24.63 0.90 30.51
N VAL A 99 25.29 0.17 29.60
CA VAL A 99 24.95 0.20 28.16
C VAL A 99 23.55 -0.35 27.90
N LEU A 100 23.14 -1.40 28.60
CA LEU A 100 21.81 -1.99 28.49
C LEU A 100 20.75 -1.11 29.17
N VAL A 101 21.04 -0.62 30.38
CA VAL A 101 20.10 0.16 31.21
C VAL A 101 19.90 1.58 30.66
N LEU A 102 20.92 2.20 30.08
CA LEU A 102 20.84 3.56 29.53
C LEU A 102 20.70 3.58 28.01
N GLY A 103 21.44 2.71 27.32
CA GLY A 103 21.48 2.68 25.87
C GLY A 103 20.21 2.13 25.24
N LEU A 104 19.60 1.10 25.81
CA LEU A 104 18.34 0.55 25.27
C LEU A 104 17.18 1.56 25.38
N PRO A 105 16.96 2.26 26.52
CA PRO A 105 15.98 3.34 26.59
C PRO A 105 16.30 4.52 25.67
N ALA A 106 17.56 4.96 25.61
CA ALA A 106 17.95 6.08 24.76
C ALA A 106 17.75 5.76 23.27
N LEU A 107 18.08 4.54 22.84
CA LEU A 107 17.85 4.05 21.48
C LEU A 107 16.35 3.95 21.18
N ALA A 108 15.55 3.43 22.11
CA ALA A 108 14.10 3.35 21.97
C ALA A 108 13.47 4.74 21.86
N VAL A 109 13.89 5.70 22.69
CA VAL A 109 13.46 7.10 22.61
C VAL A 109 13.91 7.73 21.27
N GLY A 110 15.16 7.52 20.85
CA GLY A 110 15.66 8.04 19.57
C GLY A 110 14.92 7.47 18.35
N LEU A 111 14.65 6.17 18.34
CA LEU A 111 13.82 5.52 17.32
C LEU A 111 12.39 6.04 17.35
N TYR A 112 11.81 6.23 18.54
CA TYR A 112 10.48 6.79 18.68
C TYR A 112 10.41 8.25 18.18
N LEU A 113 11.45 9.05 18.40
CA LEU A 113 11.53 10.41 17.86
C LEU A 113 11.72 10.44 16.33
N LYS A 114 12.39 9.43 15.74
CA LYS A 114 12.67 9.37 14.29
C LYS A 114 11.56 8.69 13.47
N LEU A 115 10.97 7.61 13.98
CA LEU A 115 9.95 6.80 13.30
C LEU A 115 8.53 7.04 13.85
N GLY A 116 8.42 7.51 15.09
CA GLY A 116 7.13 7.74 15.75
C GLY A 116 6.61 9.17 15.54
N THR A 117 5.40 9.40 16.05
CA THR A 117 4.72 10.70 16.05
C THR A 117 4.65 11.26 17.47
N PRO A 118 5.75 11.82 18.02
CA PRO A 118 5.81 12.31 19.40
C PRO A 118 4.76 13.39 19.70
N SER A 119 4.33 14.12 18.67
CA SER A 119 3.27 15.13 18.73
C SER A 119 1.88 14.56 19.05
N ALA A 120 1.63 13.28 18.77
CA ALA A 120 0.33 12.64 19.04
C ALA A 120 0.04 12.46 20.54
N ILE A 121 1.08 12.52 21.39
CA ILE A 121 0.98 12.38 22.85
C ILE A 121 1.08 13.74 23.55
N VAL A 122 1.07 14.85 22.81
CA VAL A 122 0.98 16.22 23.35
C VAL A 122 -0.32 16.85 22.86
N GLY A 123 -1.46 16.28 23.23
CA GLY A 123 -2.47 17.01 24.01
C GLY A 123 -2.83 18.38 23.49
N GLN A 124 -2.99 18.49 22.17
CA GLN A 124 -3.63 19.63 21.55
C GLN A 124 -5.06 19.20 21.24
N ALA A 125 -6.02 20.01 21.70
CA ALA A 125 -7.34 20.11 21.07
C ALA A 125 -7.17 20.06 19.54
N PRO A 126 -8.11 19.47 18.79
CA PRO A 126 -7.94 19.15 17.37
C PRO A 126 -7.52 20.41 16.60
N THR A 127 -6.21 20.54 16.42
CA THR A 127 -5.60 21.55 15.58
C THR A 127 -5.35 20.82 14.28
N PRO A 128 -5.89 21.34 13.16
CA PRO A 128 -5.76 20.66 11.88
C PRO A 128 -4.28 20.41 11.63
N ALA A 129 -3.98 19.18 11.22
CA ALA A 129 -2.66 18.72 10.85
C ALA A 129 -1.89 19.84 10.15
N ALA A 130 -0.65 20.12 10.60
CA ALA A 130 0.24 21.10 9.98
C ALA A 130 0.15 20.95 8.48
N ALA A 131 -0.55 21.90 7.88
CA ALA A 131 -0.89 21.82 6.48
C ALA A 131 0.43 21.89 5.71
N PRO A 132 0.62 21.08 4.65
CA PRO A 132 1.87 21.01 3.90
C PRO A 132 2.33 22.44 3.58
N ARG A 133 3.62 22.79 3.71
CA ARG A 133 4.13 24.19 3.70
C ARG A 133 3.47 25.18 2.70
N GLY A 134 2.90 24.72 1.59
CA GLY A 134 2.09 25.54 0.68
C GLY A 134 0.69 25.97 1.17
N ALA A 135 0.11 25.34 2.19
CA ALA A 135 -1.20 25.67 2.73
C ALA A 135 -1.17 26.90 3.65
N HIS A 136 -0.14 27.04 4.48
CA HIS A 136 0.10 28.30 5.21
C HIS A 136 0.41 29.46 4.27
N ASP A 137 1.11 29.19 3.16
CA ASP A 137 1.35 30.20 2.13
C ASP A 137 0.03 30.63 1.45
N LEU A 138 -0.81 29.66 1.06
CA LEU A 138 -2.14 29.91 0.49
C LEU A 138 -3.05 30.70 1.45
N GLU A 139 -3.08 30.37 2.73
CA GLU A 139 -3.83 31.13 3.74
C GLU A 139 -3.39 32.60 3.79
N SER A 140 -2.08 32.86 3.75
CA SER A 140 -1.53 34.22 3.77
C SER A 140 -1.90 35.01 2.51
N LEU A 141 -1.87 34.35 1.34
CA LEU A 141 -2.27 34.94 0.05
C LEU A 141 -3.76 35.26 0.04
N VAL A 142 -4.59 34.37 0.56
CA VAL A 142 -6.03 34.57 0.69
C VAL A 142 -6.35 35.72 1.64
N ALA A 143 -5.61 35.86 2.74
CA ALA A 143 -5.76 36.99 3.66
C ALA A 143 -5.44 38.33 2.96
N LYS A 144 -4.35 38.40 2.20
CA LYS A 144 -4.01 39.59 1.40
C LYS A 144 -5.07 39.90 0.34
N LEU A 145 -5.59 38.87 -0.33
CA LEU A 145 -6.67 39.02 -1.30
C LEU A 145 -7.95 39.55 -0.63
N ALA A 146 -8.31 39.02 0.54
CA ALA A 146 -9.47 39.49 1.30
C ALA A 146 -9.33 40.96 1.70
N GLU A 147 -8.15 41.39 2.15
CA GLU A 147 -7.86 42.80 2.43
C GLU A 147 -7.99 43.68 1.19
N ARG A 148 -7.49 43.22 0.04
CA ARG A 148 -7.68 43.94 -1.22
C ARG A 148 -9.16 44.09 -1.57
N MET A 149 -9.96 43.03 -1.42
CA MET A 149 -11.39 43.06 -1.72
C MET A 149 -12.18 43.95 -0.76
N ARG A 150 -11.69 44.18 0.47
CA ARG A 150 -12.25 45.20 1.37
C ARG A 150 -12.01 46.62 0.86
N ARG A 151 -10.84 46.89 0.27
CA ARG A 151 -10.48 48.21 -0.29
C ARG A 151 -11.04 48.46 -1.69
N GLN A 152 -11.21 47.40 -2.48
CA GLN A 152 -11.73 47.42 -3.85
C GLN A 152 -12.94 46.49 -3.94
N PRO A 153 -14.11 46.89 -3.41
CA PRO A 153 -15.29 46.04 -3.34
C PRO A 153 -15.97 45.81 -4.70
N ASP A 154 -15.64 46.61 -5.73
CA ASP A 154 -16.31 46.57 -7.03
C ASP A 154 -15.54 45.72 -8.07
N ASP A 155 -14.73 44.76 -7.63
CA ASP A 155 -14.02 43.81 -8.51
C ASP A 155 -14.68 42.41 -8.50
N PRO A 156 -15.53 42.08 -9.48
CA PRO A 156 -16.16 40.76 -9.58
C PRO A 156 -15.15 39.60 -9.70
N ARG A 157 -14.04 39.80 -10.40
CA ARG A 157 -13.06 38.73 -10.61
C ARG A 157 -12.35 38.39 -9.30
N GLY A 158 -12.02 39.42 -8.53
CA GLY A 158 -11.43 39.27 -7.20
C GLY A 158 -12.37 38.54 -6.23
N TRP A 159 -13.66 38.86 -6.21
CA TRP A 159 -14.63 38.13 -5.37
C TRP A 159 -14.83 36.66 -5.79
N LEU A 160 -14.82 36.36 -7.10
CA LEU A 160 -14.86 34.99 -7.61
C LEU A 160 -13.65 34.19 -7.15
N LEU A 161 -12.45 34.77 -7.31
CA LEU A 161 -11.21 34.13 -6.88
C LEU A 161 -11.20 33.91 -5.37
N LEU A 162 -11.56 34.93 -4.59
CA LEU A 162 -11.61 34.85 -3.13
C LEU A 162 -12.57 33.75 -2.66
N GLY A 163 -13.76 33.66 -3.25
CA GLY A 163 -14.72 32.60 -2.95
C GLY A 163 -14.17 31.20 -3.27
N ARG A 164 -13.54 31.02 -4.43
CA ARG A 164 -12.90 29.74 -4.79
C ARG A 164 -11.75 29.37 -3.86
N SER A 165 -10.92 30.34 -3.48
CA SER A 165 -9.83 30.09 -2.54
C SER A 165 -10.35 29.70 -1.16
N TYR A 166 -11.44 30.32 -0.69
CA TYR A 166 -12.10 29.89 0.54
C TYR A 166 -12.68 28.47 0.44
N MET A 167 -13.23 28.07 -0.72
CA MET A 167 -13.65 26.68 -0.95
C MET A 167 -12.47 25.70 -0.83
N THR A 168 -11.33 26.01 -1.45
CA THR A 168 -10.11 25.19 -1.38
C THR A 168 -9.58 25.06 0.05
N LEU A 169 -9.68 26.12 0.86
CA LEU A 169 -9.28 26.11 2.26
C LEU A 169 -10.33 25.49 3.21
N GLY A 170 -11.47 25.01 2.69
CA GLY A 170 -12.57 24.48 3.51
C GLY A 170 -13.35 25.53 4.32
N ARG A 171 -13.13 26.82 4.03
CA ARG A 171 -13.78 27.97 4.69
C ARG A 171 -15.09 28.33 4.01
N TYR A 172 -16.03 27.38 4.05
CA TYR A 172 -17.28 27.48 3.30
C TYR A 172 -18.16 28.68 3.67
N PRO A 173 -18.32 29.07 4.96
CA PRO A 173 -19.10 30.25 5.30
C PRO A 173 -18.57 31.55 4.67
N GLU A 174 -17.25 31.72 4.63
CA GLU A 174 -16.62 32.88 4.00
C GLU A 174 -16.73 32.83 2.47
N ALA A 175 -16.63 31.64 1.88
CA ALA A 175 -16.88 31.45 0.45
C ALA A 175 -18.29 31.89 0.06
N VAL A 176 -19.31 31.52 0.86
CA VAL A 176 -20.70 31.95 0.65
C VAL A 176 -20.81 33.47 0.65
N GLN A 177 -20.14 34.16 1.59
CA GLN A 177 -20.19 35.63 1.63
C GLN A 177 -19.51 36.26 0.40
N ALA A 178 -18.35 35.75 -0.01
CA ALA A 178 -17.67 36.22 -1.21
C ALA A 178 -18.52 36.02 -2.47
N PHE A 179 -19.15 34.85 -2.64
CA PHE A 179 -20.03 34.59 -3.77
C PHE A 179 -21.34 35.40 -3.73
N ARG A 180 -21.88 35.70 -2.54
CA ARG A 180 -23.03 36.63 -2.41
C ARG A 180 -22.67 38.04 -2.81
N LYS A 181 -21.48 38.53 -2.43
CA LYS A 181 -20.95 39.83 -2.91
C LYS A 181 -20.76 39.83 -4.42
N LEU A 182 -20.17 38.78 -4.97
CA LEU A 182 -20.09 38.60 -6.42
C LEU A 182 -21.48 38.66 -7.08
N ARG A 183 -22.45 37.91 -6.56
CA ARG A 183 -23.82 37.89 -7.09
C ARG A 183 -24.48 39.27 -7.06
N ALA A 184 -24.22 40.08 -6.03
CA ALA A 184 -24.71 41.45 -5.97
C ALA A 184 -24.12 42.35 -7.07
N LEU A 185 -22.87 42.10 -7.50
CA LEU A 185 -22.22 42.87 -8.55
C LEU A 185 -22.59 42.42 -9.97
N VAL A 186 -22.73 41.11 -10.21
CA VAL A 186 -22.91 40.55 -11.57
C VAL A 186 -24.30 39.98 -11.85
N GLY A 187 -25.15 39.89 -10.83
CA GLY A 187 -26.49 39.31 -10.90
C GLY A 187 -26.53 37.79 -10.90
N ASP A 188 -27.70 37.24 -11.21
CA ASP A 188 -28.00 35.80 -11.23
C ASP A 188 -27.43 35.12 -12.50
N ARG A 189 -26.10 34.95 -12.58
CA ARG A 189 -25.42 34.23 -13.68
C ARG A 189 -24.93 32.84 -13.26
N PRO A 190 -24.83 31.85 -14.17
CA PRO A 190 -24.37 30.50 -13.84
C PRO A 190 -23.01 30.47 -13.13
N GLY A 191 -22.07 31.30 -13.59
CA GLY A 191 -20.72 31.41 -13.03
C GLY A 191 -20.63 31.90 -11.58
N VAL A 192 -21.74 32.36 -10.98
CA VAL A 192 -21.84 32.68 -9.55
C VAL A 192 -22.90 31.83 -8.84
N LEU A 193 -24.01 31.49 -9.52
CA LEU A 193 -25.08 30.68 -8.94
C LEU A 193 -24.61 29.26 -8.60
N VAL A 194 -23.82 28.62 -9.49
CA VAL A 194 -23.30 27.26 -9.25
C VAL A 194 -22.29 27.24 -8.09
N PRO A 195 -21.23 28.09 -8.07
CA PRO A 195 -20.31 28.13 -6.94
C PRO A 195 -20.96 28.53 -5.61
N LEU A 196 -21.95 29.43 -5.63
CA LEU A 196 -22.69 29.81 -4.42
C LEU A 196 -23.53 28.64 -3.88
N ALA A 197 -24.21 27.90 -4.77
CA ALA A 197 -24.97 26.72 -4.37
C ALA A 197 -24.07 25.63 -3.78
N ASP A 198 -22.92 25.39 -4.41
CA ASP A 198 -21.91 24.45 -3.92
C ASP A 198 -21.38 24.85 -2.53
N ALA A 199 -20.98 26.12 -2.36
CA ALA A 199 -20.53 26.63 -1.07
C ALA A 199 -21.60 26.50 0.03
N LEU A 200 -22.87 26.81 -0.29
CA LEU A 200 -23.97 26.63 0.65
C LEU A 200 -24.19 25.14 0.99
N ALA A 201 -24.08 24.24 0.03
CA ALA A 201 -24.19 22.80 0.28
C ALA A 201 -23.08 22.32 1.22
N MET A 202 -21.84 22.77 1.01
CA MET A 202 -20.71 22.43 1.87
C MET A 202 -20.88 22.94 3.30
N THR A 203 -21.44 24.14 3.51
CA THR A 203 -21.78 24.61 4.88
C THR A 203 -22.81 23.73 5.59
N ARG A 204 -23.57 22.90 4.85
CA ARG A 204 -24.63 22.04 5.36
C ARG A 204 -24.28 20.55 5.25
N GLY A 205 -22.99 20.22 5.15
CA GLY A 205 -22.54 18.83 5.08
C GLY A 205 -22.92 18.13 3.76
N GLY A 206 -22.97 18.87 2.65
CA GLY A 206 -23.32 18.35 1.32
C GLY A 206 -24.82 18.30 1.02
N ARG A 207 -25.66 18.83 1.93
CA ARG A 207 -27.10 18.95 1.71
C ARG A 207 -27.44 20.02 0.68
N LEU A 208 -28.17 19.64 -0.35
CA LEU A 208 -28.53 20.51 -1.47
C LEU A 208 -29.96 21.03 -1.41
N ASP A 209 -30.74 20.70 -0.38
CA ASP A 209 -32.12 21.16 -0.21
C ASP A 209 -32.26 22.66 0.09
N GLY A 210 -33.37 23.26 -0.34
CA GLY A 210 -33.70 24.67 -0.14
C GLY A 210 -33.01 25.60 -1.15
N GLU A 211 -32.32 26.63 -0.63
CA GLU A 211 -31.64 27.66 -1.45
C GLU A 211 -30.66 27.08 -2.49
N PRO A 212 -29.73 26.15 -2.16
CA PRO A 212 -28.78 25.59 -3.13
C PRO A 212 -29.46 25.00 -4.37
N PHE A 213 -30.50 24.18 -4.17
CA PHE A 213 -31.27 23.61 -5.27
C PHE A 213 -31.95 24.67 -6.13
N THR A 214 -32.50 25.73 -5.52
CA THR A 214 -33.13 26.84 -6.24
C THR A 214 -32.12 27.59 -7.11
N LEU A 215 -30.92 27.83 -6.57
CA LEU A 215 -29.82 28.47 -7.31
C LEU A 215 -29.33 27.59 -8.47
N LEU A 216 -29.20 26.28 -8.24
CA LEU A 216 -28.81 25.32 -9.28
C LEU A 216 -29.84 25.24 -10.41
N GLN A 217 -31.14 25.25 -10.10
CA GLN A 217 -32.18 25.29 -11.14
C GLN A 217 -32.10 26.56 -11.99
N LYS A 218 -31.95 27.72 -11.34
CA LYS A 218 -31.77 29.00 -12.05
C LYS A 218 -30.52 28.98 -12.93
N ALA A 219 -29.42 28.44 -12.43
CA ALA A 219 -28.17 28.32 -13.19
C ALA A 219 -28.34 27.39 -14.39
N TYR A 220 -28.97 26.24 -14.19
CA TYR A 220 -29.22 25.24 -15.23
C TYR A 220 -30.17 25.75 -16.33
N ALA A 221 -31.16 26.56 -15.97
CA ALA A 221 -32.04 27.19 -16.96
C ALA A 221 -31.28 28.11 -17.95
N GLN A 222 -30.16 28.70 -17.51
CA GLN A 222 -29.33 29.57 -18.35
C GLN A 222 -28.18 28.82 -19.02
N ALA A 223 -27.57 27.86 -18.32
CA ALA A 223 -26.45 27.05 -18.79
C ALA A 223 -26.74 25.55 -18.56
N PRO A 224 -27.56 24.92 -19.42
CA PRO A 224 -28.00 23.53 -19.22
C PRO A 224 -26.89 22.49 -19.36
N ASN A 225 -25.69 22.90 -19.79
CA ASN A 225 -24.57 22.04 -20.10
C ASN A 225 -23.38 22.22 -19.13
N ASP A 226 -23.54 23.00 -18.06
CA ASP A 226 -22.54 23.19 -17.01
C ASP A 226 -22.31 21.87 -16.24
N PRO A 227 -21.08 21.29 -16.28
CA PRO A 227 -20.82 19.99 -15.67
C PRO A 227 -21.09 19.94 -14.17
N THR A 228 -20.71 21.00 -13.45
CA THR A 228 -20.88 21.09 -11.99
C THR A 228 -22.35 21.23 -11.63
N ALA A 229 -23.13 22.00 -12.38
CA ALA A 229 -24.57 22.11 -12.19
C ALA A 229 -25.27 20.77 -12.42
N LEU A 230 -24.91 20.03 -13.48
CA LEU A 230 -25.45 18.69 -13.75
C LEU A 230 -25.12 17.71 -12.62
N TRP A 231 -23.87 17.74 -12.12
CA TRP A 231 -23.44 16.90 -10.99
C TRP A 231 -24.29 17.17 -9.75
N LEU A 232 -24.34 18.44 -9.32
CA LEU A 232 -25.01 18.85 -8.10
C LEU A 232 -26.53 18.72 -8.19
N LEU A 233 -27.16 18.96 -9.34
CA LEU A 233 -28.58 18.71 -9.52
C LEU A 233 -28.92 17.23 -9.40
N GLY A 234 -28.12 16.34 -9.98
CA GLY A 234 -28.34 14.90 -9.83
C GLY A 234 -28.22 14.46 -8.36
N MET A 235 -27.22 14.98 -7.63
CA MET A 235 -27.09 14.75 -6.18
C MET A 235 -28.29 15.28 -5.40
N ALA A 236 -28.79 16.48 -5.74
CA ALA A 236 -29.96 17.07 -5.09
C ALA A 236 -31.24 16.25 -5.31
N TRP A 237 -31.44 15.71 -6.52
CA TRP A 237 -32.58 14.83 -6.82
C TRP A 237 -32.46 13.49 -6.09
N MET A 238 -31.25 12.91 -5.98
CA MET A 238 -31.04 11.71 -5.17
C MET A 238 -31.36 11.92 -3.69
N GLN A 239 -30.94 13.05 -3.10
CA GLN A 239 -31.27 13.38 -1.71
C GLN A 239 -32.78 13.52 -1.48
N ARG A 240 -33.53 13.91 -2.51
CA ARG A 240 -34.99 14.00 -2.51
C ARG A 240 -35.70 12.68 -2.81
N GLY A 241 -34.95 11.61 -3.09
CA GLY A 241 -35.48 10.29 -3.42
C GLY A 241 -35.90 10.10 -4.88
N ASP A 242 -35.67 11.09 -5.75
CA ASP A 242 -36.00 11.01 -7.17
C ASP A 242 -34.79 10.52 -7.98
N ALA A 243 -34.57 9.21 -7.97
CA ALA A 243 -33.47 8.57 -8.68
C ALA A 243 -33.62 8.69 -10.22
N THR A 244 -34.84 8.81 -10.74
CA THR A 244 -35.10 8.98 -12.17
C THR A 244 -34.52 10.29 -12.66
N ARG A 245 -34.90 11.42 -12.02
CA ARG A 245 -34.35 12.72 -12.39
C ARG A 245 -32.85 12.79 -12.19
N ALA A 246 -32.33 12.19 -11.12
CA ALA A 246 -30.90 12.17 -10.88
C ALA A 246 -30.10 11.55 -12.04
N LEU A 247 -30.57 10.41 -12.54
CA LEU A 247 -29.96 9.72 -13.68
C LEU A 247 -30.01 10.55 -14.97
N GLU A 248 -31.08 11.30 -15.22
CA GLU A 248 -31.16 12.20 -16.39
C GLU A 248 -30.02 13.23 -16.42
N PHE A 249 -29.71 13.84 -15.26
CA PHE A 249 -28.59 14.79 -15.16
C PHE A 249 -27.23 14.10 -15.30
N TRP A 250 -27.05 12.96 -14.64
CA TRP A 250 -25.77 12.24 -14.65
C TRP A 250 -25.45 11.56 -15.97
N TYR A 251 -26.43 11.05 -16.70
CA TYR A 251 -26.22 10.55 -18.07
C TYR A 251 -25.76 11.64 -19.02
N ARG A 252 -26.25 12.88 -18.85
CA ARG A 252 -25.78 14.04 -19.63
C ARG A 252 -24.38 14.51 -19.22
N LEU A 253 -24.02 14.29 -17.96
CA LEU A 253 -22.71 14.64 -17.43
C LEU A 253 -21.62 13.64 -17.85
N ARG A 254 -21.95 12.34 -17.86
CA ARG A 254 -21.02 11.23 -18.16
C ARG A 254 -20.09 11.47 -19.35
N PRO A 255 -20.56 11.89 -20.56
CA PRO A 255 -19.67 12.11 -21.69
C PRO A 255 -18.70 13.29 -21.50
N LYS A 256 -19.00 14.23 -20.61
CA LYS A 256 -18.18 15.42 -20.35
C LYS A 256 -17.00 15.15 -19.41
N LEU A 257 -17.04 14.04 -18.65
CA LEU A 257 -16.00 13.65 -17.70
C LEU A 257 -14.98 12.66 -18.27
N ALA A 258 -15.03 12.36 -19.58
CA ALA A 258 -14.15 11.38 -20.23
C ALA A 258 -12.63 11.70 -20.11
N GLY A 259 -12.26 12.93 -19.75
CA GLY A 259 -10.88 13.35 -19.51
C GLY A 259 -10.38 13.22 -18.06
N ASP A 260 -11.27 12.97 -17.09
CA ASP A 260 -10.91 12.81 -15.67
C ASP A 260 -11.33 11.42 -15.16
N PRO A 261 -10.38 10.48 -15.03
CA PRO A 261 -10.69 9.11 -14.60
C PRO A 261 -11.29 9.02 -13.19
N ARG A 262 -11.01 9.97 -12.30
CA ARG A 262 -11.49 9.92 -10.92
C ARG A 262 -12.95 10.36 -10.84
N ASP A 263 -13.25 11.51 -11.42
CA ASP A 263 -14.62 12.05 -11.44
C ASP A 263 -15.56 11.12 -12.25
N ALA A 264 -15.06 10.52 -13.33
CA ALA A 264 -15.81 9.52 -14.09
C ALA A 264 -16.13 8.25 -13.28
N ALA A 265 -15.18 7.79 -12.45
CA ALA A 265 -15.40 6.63 -11.59
C ALA A 265 -16.40 6.92 -10.47
N GLU A 266 -16.29 8.08 -9.82
CA GLU A 266 -17.23 8.52 -8.78
C GLU A 266 -18.65 8.69 -9.36
N LEU A 267 -18.79 9.36 -10.50
CA LEU A 267 -20.07 9.48 -11.20
C LEU A 267 -20.65 8.10 -11.56
N GLY A 268 -19.80 7.17 -12.01
CA GLY A 268 -20.20 5.79 -12.30
C GLY A 268 -20.79 5.08 -11.09
N GLN A 269 -20.20 5.26 -9.90
CA GLN A 269 -20.76 4.71 -8.66
C GLN A 269 -22.10 5.34 -8.29
N LEU A 270 -22.23 6.66 -8.46
CA LEU A 270 -23.49 7.37 -8.21
C LEU A 270 -24.62 6.88 -9.13
N ILE A 271 -24.34 6.74 -10.43
CA ILE A 271 -25.25 6.18 -11.42
C ILE A 271 -25.65 4.74 -11.04
N ALA A 272 -24.68 3.87 -10.74
CA ALA A 272 -24.96 2.48 -10.40
C ALA A 272 -25.88 2.35 -9.17
N ARG A 273 -25.67 3.18 -8.15
CA ARG A 273 -26.54 3.23 -6.95
C ARG A 273 -27.96 3.67 -7.29
N ALA A 274 -28.13 4.70 -8.14
CA ALA A 274 -29.44 5.17 -8.56
C ALA A 274 -30.17 4.14 -9.43
N GLU A 275 -29.47 3.48 -10.35
CA GLU A 275 -30.04 2.40 -11.19
C GLU A 275 -30.47 1.21 -10.34
N ALA A 276 -29.66 0.78 -9.38
CA ALA A 276 -30.00 -0.32 -8.48
C ALA A 276 -31.26 -0.02 -7.67
N ARG A 277 -31.41 1.23 -7.21
CA ARG A 277 -32.61 1.68 -6.50
C ARG A 277 -33.85 1.61 -7.41
N LEU A 278 -33.79 2.13 -8.63
CA LEU A 278 -34.93 2.07 -9.54
C LEU A 278 -35.31 0.62 -9.91
N LYS A 279 -34.32 -0.26 -10.11
CA LYS A 279 -34.55 -1.69 -10.33
C LYS A 279 -35.25 -2.34 -9.14
N ALA A 280 -34.81 -2.05 -7.92
CA ALA A 280 -35.46 -2.54 -6.70
C ALA A 280 -36.89 -2.00 -6.52
N GLU A 281 -37.15 -0.76 -6.96
CA GLU A 281 -38.48 -0.15 -6.97
C GLU A 281 -39.35 -0.59 -8.17
N GLY A 282 -38.83 -1.45 -9.08
CA GLY A 282 -39.54 -1.88 -10.29
C GLY A 282 -39.79 -0.76 -11.31
N LYS A 283 -39.09 0.38 -11.19
CA LYS A 283 -39.24 1.53 -12.08
C LYS A 283 -38.30 1.42 -13.29
N PRO A 284 -38.74 1.85 -14.49
CA PRO A 284 -37.88 1.85 -15.66
C PRO A 284 -36.73 2.84 -15.50
N LEU A 285 -35.56 2.48 -16.05
CA LEU A 285 -34.43 3.40 -16.14
C LEU A 285 -34.71 4.47 -17.20
N PRO A 286 -34.36 5.75 -16.95
CA PRO A 286 -34.50 6.79 -17.95
C PRO A 286 -33.61 6.49 -19.16
N LYS A 287 -34.09 6.83 -20.37
CA LYS A 287 -33.31 6.63 -21.59
C LYS A 287 -32.07 7.52 -21.55
N VAL A 288 -30.89 6.92 -21.76
CA VAL A 288 -29.65 7.69 -21.95
C VAL A 288 -29.85 8.58 -23.17
N PRO A 289 -29.69 9.91 -23.07
CA PRO A 289 -29.83 10.79 -24.22
C PRO A 289 -28.87 10.33 -25.32
N GLU A 290 -29.36 10.25 -26.56
CA GLU A 290 -28.62 9.73 -27.72
C GLU A 290 -27.29 10.49 -27.96
N ALA A 291 -27.14 11.72 -27.46
CA ALA A 291 -25.87 12.47 -27.46
C ALA A 291 -24.83 11.96 -26.42
N ALA A 292 -25.28 11.34 -25.33
CA ALA A 292 -24.43 10.63 -24.35
C ALA A 292 -24.09 9.20 -24.79
N LEU A 293 -24.95 8.63 -25.65
CA LEU A 293 -24.65 7.43 -26.42
C LEU A 293 -23.69 7.75 -27.57
N ALA A 294 -23.85 8.83 -28.36
CA ALA A 294 -22.95 9.20 -29.47
C ALA A 294 -21.49 9.49 -29.07
N ALA A 295 -21.23 9.94 -27.84
CA ALA A 295 -19.88 10.03 -27.28
C ALA A 295 -19.33 8.69 -26.75
N SER A 296 -20.22 7.71 -26.52
CA SER A 296 -19.90 6.28 -26.32
C SER A 296 -20.00 5.45 -27.62
N GLU A 297 -20.60 5.97 -28.70
CA GLU A 297 -21.01 5.25 -29.92
C GLU A 297 -20.31 5.76 -31.19
N LYS A 298 -19.38 6.71 -31.09
CA LYS A 298 -18.23 6.76 -32.02
C LYS A 298 -17.25 5.60 -31.85
N GLY A 299 -17.69 4.52 -31.22
CA GLY A 299 -17.24 3.18 -31.50
C GLY A 299 -18.30 2.17 -31.10
N THR A 300 -19.41 2.09 -31.84
CA THR A 300 -20.04 0.84 -32.34
C THR A 300 -21.43 1.15 -32.90
N PRO A 301 -21.80 0.66 -34.10
CA PRO A 301 -23.16 0.20 -34.35
C PRO A 301 -23.17 -1.34 -34.36
N SER A 302 -24.00 -1.93 -33.49
CA SER A 302 -24.43 -3.32 -33.63
C SER A 302 -25.57 -3.36 -34.66
N GLY A 303 -25.26 -3.87 -35.85
CA GLY A 303 -26.21 -4.26 -36.89
C GLY A 303 -25.71 -5.54 -37.53
N GLU A 304 -26.60 -6.50 -37.70
CA GLU A 304 -26.36 -7.89 -38.04
C GLU A 304 -25.49 -8.12 -39.29
N SER A 305 -24.65 -9.15 -39.20
CA SER A 305 -24.13 -10.05 -40.23
C SER A 305 -24.14 -9.58 -41.69
N LYS A 306 -23.00 -9.07 -42.16
CA LYS A 306 -22.35 -9.51 -43.42
C LYS A 306 -20.93 -8.95 -43.54
N ASP A 307 -19.97 -9.87 -43.52
CA ASP A 307 -18.70 -9.89 -44.26
C ASP A 307 -18.07 -8.54 -44.69
N LYS A 308 -17.03 -8.09 -43.94
CA LYS A 308 -15.68 -7.65 -44.40
C LYS A 308 -14.99 -6.67 -43.43
N GLY A 309 -13.92 -7.16 -42.81
CA GLY A 309 -12.68 -6.49 -42.38
C GLY A 309 -12.66 -5.04 -41.85
N ALA A 310 -12.30 -4.89 -40.57
CA ALA A 310 -11.47 -3.78 -40.08
C ALA A 310 -10.71 -4.18 -38.79
N SER A 311 -9.72 -5.07 -38.94
CA SER A 311 -8.74 -5.46 -37.92
C SER A 311 -7.57 -4.47 -37.85
N GLY A 312 -7.78 -3.29 -37.28
CA GLY A 312 -6.75 -2.24 -37.26
C GLY A 312 -5.54 -2.51 -36.36
N GLY A 313 -5.60 -3.46 -35.41
CA GLY A 313 -4.48 -3.69 -34.49
C GLY A 313 -4.50 -4.98 -33.65
N ALA A 314 -5.44 -5.89 -33.87
CA ALA A 314 -5.53 -7.13 -33.08
C ALA A 314 -4.41 -8.12 -33.46
N VAL A 315 -3.81 -8.80 -32.48
CA VAL A 315 -2.81 -9.85 -32.69
C VAL A 315 -3.44 -11.21 -32.36
N ARG A 316 -3.44 -12.14 -33.31
CA ARG A 316 -3.89 -13.52 -33.09
C ARG A 316 -2.73 -14.36 -32.59
N VAL A 317 -2.87 -14.99 -31.43
CA VAL A 317 -1.82 -15.76 -30.77
C VAL A 317 -2.31 -17.20 -30.64
N HIS A 318 -1.62 -18.13 -31.29
CA HIS A 318 -1.83 -19.56 -31.13
C HIS A 318 -0.83 -20.07 -30.09
N VAL A 319 -1.33 -20.52 -28.94
CA VAL A 319 -0.49 -21.00 -27.82
C VAL A 319 -0.57 -22.52 -27.73
N GLU A 320 0.61 -23.15 -27.68
CA GLU A 320 0.79 -24.59 -27.52
C GLU A 320 1.78 -24.85 -26.37
N LEU A 321 1.61 -25.98 -25.69
CA LEU A 321 2.56 -26.49 -24.71
C LEU A 321 3.49 -27.50 -25.38
N ASP A 322 4.80 -27.42 -25.12
CA ASP A 322 5.72 -28.46 -25.55
C ASP A 322 5.41 -29.79 -24.82
N PRO A 323 5.24 -30.92 -25.54
CA PRO A 323 4.95 -32.22 -24.92
C PRO A 323 5.93 -32.62 -23.81
N ALA A 324 7.20 -32.18 -23.88
CA ALA A 324 8.20 -32.46 -22.85
C ALA A 324 7.90 -31.79 -21.48
N LEU A 325 7.01 -30.79 -21.46
CA LEU A 325 6.62 -30.05 -20.26
C LEU A 325 5.17 -30.35 -19.82
N ALA A 326 4.50 -31.31 -20.46
CA ALA A 326 3.12 -31.70 -20.13
C ALA A 326 2.99 -32.18 -18.68
N ASP A 327 3.97 -32.95 -18.18
CA ASP A 327 4.00 -33.47 -16.80
C ASP A 327 4.25 -32.37 -15.76
N ALA A 328 4.70 -31.19 -16.19
CA ALA A 328 4.98 -30.04 -15.34
C ALA A 328 3.80 -29.08 -15.24
N VAL A 329 2.63 -29.39 -15.81
CA VAL A 329 1.45 -28.52 -15.82
C VAL A 329 0.26 -29.22 -15.18
N SER A 330 -0.34 -28.59 -14.18
CA SER A 330 -1.58 -29.05 -13.57
C SER A 330 -2.81 -28.49 -14.31
N PRO A 331 -3.91 -29.25 -14.43
CA PRO A 331 -5.15 -28.77 -15.09
C PRO A 331 -5.77 -27.51 -14.47
N GLY A 332 -5.41 -27.20 -13.22
CA GLY A 332 -5.82 -26.01 -12.46
C GLY A 332 -4.93 -24.78 -12.65
N ASP A 333 -3.80 -24.90 -13.35
CA ASP A 333 -2.88 -23.79 -13.55
C ASP A 333 -3.50 -22.70 -14.43
N THR A 334 -3.10 -21.45 -14.18
CA THR A 334 -3.63 -20.31 -14.91
C THR A 334 -2.71 -19.94 -16.08
N LEU A 335 -3.27 -19.89 -17.28
CA LEU A 335 -2.60 -19.39 -18.48
C LEU A 335 -2.83 -17.87 -18.58
N PHE A 336 -1.74 -17.12 -18.68
CA PHE A 336 -1.76 -15.70 -19.00
C PHE A 336 -1.10 -15.47 -20.35
N VAL A 337 -1.74 -14.69 -21.22
CA VAL A 337 -1.14 -14.25 -22.50
C VAL A 337 -1.12 -12.72 -22.51
N TYR A 338 0.08 -12.15 -22.59
CA TYR A 338 0.33 -10.73 -22.53
C TYR A 338 0.78 -10.21 -23.89
N ALA A 339 0.26 -9.05 -24.29
CA ALA A 339 0.90 -8.19 -25.27
C ALA A 339 1.59 -7.03 -24.55
N LYS A 340 2.88 -6.82 -24.78
CA LYS A 340 3.68 -5.70 -24.24
C LYS A 340 4.25 -4.88 -25.39
N ALA A 341 4.58 -3.61 -25.15
CA ALA A 341 5.33 -2.82 -26.10
C ALA A 341 6.75 -3.41 -26.29
N TRP A 342 7.27 -3.43 -27.52
CA TRP A 342 8.65 -3.87 -27.78
C TRP A 342 9.69 -2.94 -27.14
N GLN A 343 9.40 -1.63 -27.13
CA GLN A 343 10.17 -0.60 -26.44
C GLN A 343 9.20 0.27 -25.65
N GLY A 344 9.39 0.37 -24.33
CA GLY A 344 8.48 1.12 -23.46
C GLY A 344 8.42 0.58 -22.03
N PRO A 345 7.54 1.14 -21.18
CA PRO A 345 7.38 0.70 -19.80
C PRO A 345 6.92 -0.78 -19.73
N PRO A 346 7.28 -1.54 -18.68
CA PRO A 346 7.10 -2.99 -18.61
C PRO A 346 5.64 -3.46 -18.46
N MET A 347 4.67 -2.54 -18.49
CA MET A 347 3.25 -2.81 -18.28
C MET A 347 2.64 -3.45 -19.55
N PRO A 348 1.79 -4.49 -19.41
CA PRO A 348 1.13 -5.11 -20.54
C PRO A 348 0.02 -4.23 -21.12
N LEU A 349 -0.08 -4.21 -22.45
CA LEU A 349 -1.08 -3.51 -23.26
C LEU A 349 -2.40 -4.27 -23.32
N ALA A 350 -2.35 -5.60 -23.35
CA ALA A 350 -3.52 -6.47 -23.29
C ALA A 350 -3.17 -7.75 -22.54
N VAL A 351 -4.14 -8.28 -21.80
CA VAL A 351 -3.98 -9.51 -21.02
C VAL A 351 -5.17 -10.43 -21.23
N TYR A 352 -4.89 -11.66 -21.64
CA TYR A 352 -5.83 -12.76 -21.58
C TYR A 352 -5.52 -13.65 -20.38
N ARG A 353 -6.55 -14.10 -19.66
CA ARG A 353 -6.45 -15.06 -18.55
C ARG A 353 -7.36 -16.26 -18.83
N GLY A 354 -6.79 -17.46 -18.84
CA GLY A 354 -7.48 -18.73 -19.04
C GLY A 354 -6.91 -19.85 -18.17
N LYS A 355 -7.33 -21.08 -18.40
CA LYS A 355 -6.78 -22.27 -17.74
C LYS A 355 -5.73 -22.93 -18.62
N ALA A 356 -4.71 -23.56 -18.05
CA ALA A 356 -3.71 -24.30 -18.83
C ALA A 356 -4.31 -25.53 -19.54
N SER A 357 -5.36 -26.12 -18.98
CA SER A 357 -6.12 -27.23 -19.56
C SER A 357 -6.84 -26.90 -20.88
N SER A 358 -6.94 -25.62 -21.27
CA SER A 358 -7.53 -25.24 -22.57
C SER A 358 -6.52 -25.19 -23.71
N LEU A 359 -5.26 -25.60 -23.50
CA LEU A 359 -4.26 -25.66 -24.55
C LEU A 359 -4.43 -26.92 -25.44
N PRO A 360 -4.21 -26.83 -26.76
CA PRO A 360 -3.82 -25.65 -27.53
C PRO A 360 -4.99 -24.66 -27.74
N LEU A 361 -4.70 -23.36 -27.70
CA LEU A 361 -5.72 -22.30 -27.77
C LEU A 361 -5.31 -21.18 -28.74
N GLU A 362 -6.26 -20.69 -29.55
CA GLU A 362 -6.10 -19.44 -30.32
C GLU A 362 -6.77 -18.28 -29.56
N VAL A 363 -5.98 -17.28 -29.18
CA VAL A 363 -6.42 -16.08 -28.46
C VAL A 363 -6.21 -14.86 -29.36
N THR A 364 -7.23 -14.03 -29.49
CA THR A 364 -7.07 -12.72 -30.15
C THR A 364 -6.85 -11.66 -29.09
N LEU A 365 -5.67 -11.05 -29.07
CA LEU A 365 -5.35 -9.91 -28.22
C LEU A 365 -5.68 -8.64 -29.00
N ASP A 366 -6.62 -7.85 -28.52
CA ASP A 366 -7.03 -6.61 -29.16
C ASP A 366 -7.11 -5.44 -28.14
N ASP A 367 -7.44 -4.26 -28.65
CA ASP A 367 -7.52 -3.04 -27.84
C ASP A 367 -8.66 -3.04 -26.81
N SER A 368 -9.65 -3.94 -26.94
CA SER A 368 -10.73 -4.06 -25.96
C SER A 368 -10.23 -4.70 -24.66
N MET A 369 -9.13 -5.44 -24.72
CA MET A 369 -8.47 -6.08 -23.58
C MET A 369 -7.48 -5.15 -22.86
N ALA A 370 -7.35 -3.89 -23.31
CA ALA A 370 -6.49 -2.90 -22.67
C ALA A 370 -7.16 -2.31 -21.42
N MET A 371 -6.51 -2.45 -20.26
CA MET A 371 -7.00 -1.89 -18.99
C MET A 371 -6.98 -0.35 -18.96
N MET A 372 -6.24 0.29 -19.87
CA MET A 372 -6.12 1.74 -19.99
C MET A 372 -6.31 2.18 -21.44
N PRO A 373 -7.21 3.15 -21.74
CA PRO A 373 -7.46 3.61 -23.11
C PRO A 373 -6.24 4.20 -23.85
N ALA A 374 -5.23 4.68 -23.11
CA ALA A 374 -4.00 5.25 -23.69
C ALA A 374 -2.95 4.20 -24.07
N MET A 375 -3.03 2.97 -23.54
CA MET A 375 -2.03 1.90 -23.68
C MET A 375 -2.62 0.73 -24.48
N ARG A 376 -2.91 0.98 -25.75
CA ARG A 376 -3.57 0.04 -26.68
C ARG A 376 -2.59 -0.58 -27.66
N ILE A 377 -2.87 -1.80 -28.11
CA ILE A 377 -2.02 -2.55 -29.06
C ILE A 377 -1.88 -1.76 -30.37
N SER A 378 -2.96 -1.14 -30.85
CA SER A 378 -2.96 -0.38 -32.11
C SER A 378 -2.07 0.86 -32.12
N ARG A 379 -1.55 1.31 -30.97
CA ARG A 379 -0.70 2.50 -30.86
C ARG A 379 0.80 2.21 -30.92
N PHE A 380 1.20 0.94 -30.93
CA PHE A 380 2.60 0.55 -30.94
C PHE A 380 2.94 -0.19 -32.23
N ASP A 381 4.03 0.21 -32.90
CA ASP A 381 4.47 -0.40 -34.15
C ASP A 381 5.04 -1.81 -33.98
N ALA A 382 5.55 -2.11 -32.78
CA ALA A 382 6.15 -3.39 -32.45
C ALA A 382 5.79 -3.82 -31.02
N LEU A 383 5.49 -5.11 -30.89
CA LEU A 383 4.99 -5.73 -29.68
C LEU A 383 5.86 -6.93 -29.29
N ARG A 384 5.87 -7.26 -28.01
CA ARG A 384 6.33 -8.55 -27.48
C ARG A 384 5.12 -9.29 -26.94
N ILE A 385 4.88 -10.49 -27.46
CA ILE A 385 3.84 -11.39 -26.96
C ILE A 385 4.48 -12.39 -26.02
N GLU A 386 3.91 -12.58 -24.83
CA GLU A 386 4.42 -13.48 -23.81
C GLU A 386 3.27 -14.35 -23.30
N ALA A 387 3.43 -15.67 -23.34
CA ALA A 387 2.52 -16.62 -22.72
C ALA A 387 3.18 -17.19 -21.46
N ARG A 388 2.41 -17.30 -20.37
CA ARG A 388 2.89 -17.85 -19.09
C ARG A 388 1.85 -18.79 -18.48
N ILE A 389 2.29 -19.95 -18.03
CA ILE A 389 1.49 -20.83 -17.16
C ILE A 389 2.00 -20.64 -15.73
N SER A 390 1.10 -20.25 -14.82
CA SER A 390 1.42 -20.09 -13.41
C SER A 390 0.62 -21.03 -12.53
N HIS A 391 1.35 -21.79 -11.71
CA HIS A 391 0.78 -22.67 -10.68
C HIS A 391 0.18 -21.88 -9.52
N SER A 392 0.77 -20.72 -9.19
CA SER A 392 0.30 -19.86 -8.10
C SER A 392 -0.98 -19.09 -8.42
N GLY A 393 -1.38 -19.04 -9.70
CA GLY A 393 -2.51 -18.24 -10.19
C GLY A 393 -2.28 -16.72 -10.17
N ASN A 394 -1.08 -16.27 -9.77
CA ASN A 394 -0.73 -14.86 -9.69
C ASN A 394 -0.36 -14.28 -11.06
N ALA A 395 -0.75 -13.03 -11.29
CA ALA A 395 -0.44 -12.28 -12.51
C ALA A 395 1.03 -11.81 -12.58
N ILE A 396 1.75 -11.82 -11.45
CA ILE A 396 3.19 -11.52 -11.37
C ILE A 396 3.98 -12.81 -11.61
N ALA A 397 4.99 -12.75 -12.48
CA ALA A 397 5.82 -13.90 -12.81
C ALA A 397 6.65 -14.37 -11.61
N GLN A 398 6.66 -15.67 -11.36
CA GLN A 398 7.44 -16.32 -10.30
C GLN A 398 8.48 -17.30 -10.88
N PRO A 399 9.57 -17.58 -10.15
CA PRO A 399 10.49 -18.66 -10.50
C PRO A 399 9.73 -20.00 -10.63
N GLY A 400 10.01 -20.76 -11.69
CA GLY A 400 9.34 -22.02 -11.99
C GLY A 400 8.07 -21.92 -12.84
N ASP A 401 7.56 -20.72 -13.13
CA ASP A 401 6.49 -20.54 -14.12
C ASP A 401 7.00 -20.93 -15.53
N LEU A 402 6.16 -21.57 -16.34
CA LEU A 402 6.51 -21.92 -17.73
C LEU A 402 6.18 -20.73 -18.64
N ILE A 403 7.13 -20.33 -19.49
CA ILE A 403 6.99 -19.14 -20.33
C ILE A 403 7.35 -19.40 -21.80
N ALA A 404 6.75 -18.62 -22.67
CA ALA A 404 7.16 -18.44 -24.06
C ALA A 404 7.04 -16.97 -24.42
N SER A 405 7.95 -16.46 -25.25
CA SER A 405 7.84 -15.11 -25.78
C SER A 405 8.23 -15.02 -27.25
N ALA A 406 7.58 -14.10 -27.97
CA ALA A 406 7.91 -13.79 -29.35
C ALA A 406 7.83 -12.28 -29.58
N GLY A 407 8.77 -11.74 -30.36
CA GLY A 407 8.84 -10.33 -30.70
C GLY A 407 10.10 -10.02 -31.53
N PRO A 408 10.10 -8.95 -32.32
CA PRO A 408 9.04 -7.96 -32.47
C PRO A 408 7.88 -8.43 -33.37
N VAL A 409 6.64 -8.19 -32.94
CA VAL A 409 5.40 -8.53 -33.67
C VAL A 409 4.64 -7.25 -34.02
N LYS A 410 4.16 -7.12 -35.26
CA LYS A 410 3.32 -5.98 -35.66
C LYS A 410 1.84 -6.21 -35.30
N PRO A 411 1.08 -5.18 -34.88
CA PRO A 411 -0.37 -5.26 -34.76
C PRO A 411 -1.01 -5.82 -36.04
N GLY A 412 -2.03 -6.68 -35.92
CA GLY A 412 -2.64 -7.37 -37.08
C GLY A 412 -2.03 -8.72 -37.45
N SER A 413 -0.89 -9.10 -36.86
CA SER A 413 -0.18 -10.33 -37.19
C SER A 413 -0.75 -11.55 -36.47
N ARG A 414 -0.46 -12.75 -37.00
CA ARG A 414 -0.66 -14.03 -36.32
C ARG A 414 0.68 -14.54 -35.80
N VAL A 415 0.72 -14.98 -34.54
CA VAL A 415 1.92 -15.45 -33.84
C VAL A 415 1.65 -16.83 -33.28
N ARG A 416 2.60 -17.75 -33.40
CA ARG A 416 2.57 -19.04 -32.72
C ARG A 416 3.56 -19.01 -31.57
N LEU A 417 3.09 -19.32 -30.37
CA LEU A 417 3.91 -19.44 -29.16
C LEU A 417 3.88 -20.89 -28.70
N ARG A 418 5.07 -21.47 -28.54
CA ARG A 418 5.23 -22.78 -27.93
C ARG A 418 5.93 -22.61 -26.59
N ILE A 419 5.28 -23.01 -25.50
CA ILE A 419 5.80 -22.95 -24.14
C ILE A 419 6.80 -24.08 -23.95
N ASP A 420 8.09 -23.73 -23.92
CA ASP A 420 9.21 -24.68 -24.01
C ASP A 420 10.30 -24.49 -22.93
N HIS A 421 10.25 -23.43 -22.12
CA HIS A 421 11.23 -23.22 -21.04
C HIS A 421 10.59 -22.76 -19.73
N ARG A 422 11.27 -23.09 -18.62
CA ARG A 422 10.95 -22.61 -17.27
C ARG A 422 11.61 -21.26 -17.04
N LYS A 423 10.90 -20.38 -16.34
CA LYS A 423 11.48 -19.14 -15.86
C LYS A 423 12.41 -19.44 -14.68
N GLU A 424 13.67 -19.05 -14.83
CA GLU A 424 14.69 -19.11 -13.77
C GLU A 424 14.42 -18.15 -12.61
#